data_AF-A0A6G1I8K1-F1
#
_entry.id   AF-A0A6G1I8K1-F1
#
_cell.length_a   1.000
_cell.length_b   1.000
_cell.length_c   1.000
_cell.angle_alpha   90.00
_cell.angle_beta   90.00
_cell.angle_gamma   90.00
#
_symmetry.space_group_name_H-M   'P 1'
#
loop_
_entity.id
_entity.type
_entity.pdbx_description
1 polymer ?
#
loop_
_entity_poly.entity_id
_entity_poly.type
_entity_poly.pdbx_seq_one_letter_code
_entity_poly.pdbx_strand_id
1 'polypeptide(L)'
;MAEVVQNLHELQALPPETHWFCPCTSLDDYTRYYEEDLLEEDRTVDPAVEAERIRKIEEAQKRKHLVLDAFRILAYNGAEAAPYRDWLQLRLEHWMTTCHICIRVFHASRSLLRQRLEEQYDVEQVVEFMKTFDELNVTRITQGLKHAQAQLASLPESERKIANLGSVGIHSLFEVLSCEPYLRNPTLMAQHFDSPFQLVQTRKKLRLHSFLPALSYFFFSSVESRYSFAVFNWEKLWRSPTRQEFEWAIRRPLFEAMMRVQISSLDMSFVPRFWDGARLIVSKLNKDLVTHSLRGIDISIYRLALEHLQLDSPGFTDLLRTVRHLIELSPTDFWDAMGAIPPSAFIEQIFHSPALKKIFLRQGQEDAPDLGEIFGWILPFLTSIKPQNITPACRSMVHQLMTRNQDNGLPTKARVACFNIALLVLSHTLENLSKERTFATFVGTAVVSDMLDLVKDHVKAIVSITKNLKNPVDGGQPGLVALTVVERSIALDCLALSMRRESIHAGKPIRNTDGTGSEALWNALISAIDYGDQALATYILLGTRSLVGLERFTDNCAIMLPESWSVFRISIPLIWPVFSRPHILVSPSSPRLSHRTMRLANRQWKYSRS
;
A
#
# COMPACT_ATOMS: atom_id res chain seq x y z
N MET A 1 46.11 21.27 -4.01
CA MET A 1 46.37 21.02 -5.44
C MET A 1 47.18 19.75 -5.71
N ALA A 2 48.33 19.52 -5.05
CA ALA A 2 49.19 18.35 -5.33
C ALA A 2 48.46 16.98 -5.27
N GLU A 3 47.65 16.74 -4.23
CA GLU A 3 46.83 15.51 -4.10
C GLU A 3 45.82 15.35 -5.25
N VAL A 4 45.17 16.44 -5.66
CA VAL A 4 44.20 16.44 -6.77
C VAL A 4 44.88 16.11 -8.09
N VAL A 5 46.07 16.67 -8.32
CA VAL A 5 46.88 16.41 -9.51
C VAL A 5 47.38 14.96 -9.52
N GLN A 6 47.75 14.40 -8.37
CA GLN A 6 48.11 12.99 -8.24
C GLN A 6 46.94 12.08 -8.65
N ASN A 7 45.72 12.35 -8.16
CA ASN A 7 44.54 11.59 -8.55
C ASN A 7 44.27 11.66 -10.07
N LEU A 8 44.48 12.83 -10.68
CA LEU A 8 44.36 13.00 -12.13
C LEU A 8 45.41 12.21 -12.91
N HIS A 9 46.66 12.15 -12.43
CA HIS A 9 47.70 11.33 -13.04
C HIS A 9 47.39 9.83 -12.94
N GLU A 10 46.82 9.38 -11.81
CA GLU A 10 46.33 8.01 -11.67
C GLU A 10 45.21 7.71 -12.67
N LEU A 11 44.27 8.64 -12.89
CA LEU A 11 43.23 8.50 -13.91
C LEU A 11 43.78 8.52 -15.34
N GLN A 12 44.82 9.30 -15.61
CA GLN A 12 45.51 9.35 -16.91
C GLN A 12 46.28 8.06 -17.20
N ALA A 13 46.74 7.36 -16.17
CA ALA A 13 47.43 6.09 -16.30
C ALA A 13 46.49 4.91 -16.61
N LEU A 14 45.17 5.07 -16.41
CA LEU A 14 44.19 4.05 -16.75
C LEU A 14 44.10 3.86 -18.28
N PRO A 15 43.76 2.64 -18.75
CA PRO A 15 43.53 2.42 -20.17
C PRO A 15 42.43 3.37 -20.73
N PRO A 16 42.59 3.93 -21.94
CA PRO A 16 41.64 4.89 -22.50
C PRO A 16 40.19 4.40 -22.60
N GLU A 17 39.99 3.10 -22.78
CA GLU A 17 38.68 2.46 -22.89
C GLU A 17 38.03 2.14 -21.54
N THR A 18 38.73 2.36 -20.41
CA THR A 18 38.21 2.03 -19.09
C THR A 18 37.17 3.05 -18.63
N HIS A 19 35.95 2.59 -18.37
CA HIS A 19 34.88 3.44 -17.91
C HIS A 19 35.13 3.92 -16.47
N TRP A 20 34.79 5.20 -16.24
CA TRP A 20 35.02 5.87 -14.96
C TRP A 20 34.01 5.49 -13.87
N PHE A 21 32.75 5.29 -14.26
CA PHE A 21 31.63 5.18 -13.31
C PHE A 21 30.94 3.82 -13.34
N CYS A 22 31.33 2.92 -14.27
CA CYS A 22 30.73 1.59 -14.35
C CYS A 22 31.80 0.49 -14.47
N PRO A 23 31.41 -0.78 -14.28
CA PRO A 23 32.33 -1.91 -14.36
C PRO A 23 32.75 -2.30 -15.78
N CYS A 24 32.13 -1.71 -16.81
CA CYS A 24 32.47 -1.97 -18.20
C CYS A 24 33.93 -1.62 -18.50
N THR A 25 34.63 -2.54 -19.14
CA THR A 25 36.06 -2.38 -19.48
C THR A 25 36.29 -1.96 -20.94
N SER A 26 35.25 -1.96 -21.77
CA SER A 26 35.28 -1.49 -23.15
C SER A 26 33.87 -1.06 -23.60
N LEU A 27 33.79 -0.37 -24.74
CA LEU A 27 32.54 0.06 -25.37
C LEU A 27 31.65 -1.11 -25.84
N ASP A 28 32.25 -2.29 -26.05
CA ASP A 28 31.55 -3.52 -26.46
C ASP A 28 31.14 -4.42 -25.28
N ASP A 29 31.38 -3.99 -24.04
CA ASP A 29 30.96 -4.73 -22.84
C ASP A 29 29.47 -4.49 -22.55
N TYR A 30 28.62 -5.37 -23.08
CA TYR A 30 27.17 -5.38 -22.86
C TYR A 30 26.76 -6.15 -21.58
N THR A 31 27.70 -6.49 -20.70
CA THR A 31 27.41 -7.23 -19.46
C THR A 31 26.60 -6.36 -18.50
N ARG A 32 25.54 -6.95 -17.92
CA ARG A 32 24.70 -6.31 -16.90
C ARG A 32 25.29 -6.59 -15.53
N TYR A 33 25.81 -5.56 -14.89
CA TYR A 33 26.45 -5.67 -13.58
C TYR A 33 25.50 -5.34 -12.43
N TYR A 34 24.70 -4.28 -12.57
CA TYR A 34 23.85 -3.77 -11.50
C TYR A 34 22.50 -4.47 -11.44
N GLU A 35 21.94 -4.62 -10.24
CA GLU A 35 20.66 -5.30 -10.01
C GLU A 35 19.54 -4.68 -10.85
N GLU A 36 19.54 -3.36 -11.01
CA GLU A 36 18.55 -2.66 -11.82
C GLU A 36 18.60 -2.99 -13.32
N ASP A 37 19.73 -3.50 -13.82
CA ASP A 37 19.94 -3.82 -15.23
C ASP A 37 19.75 -5.31 -15.51
N LEU A 38 19.76 -6.18 -14.49
CA LEU A 38 19.56 -7.63 -14.63
C LEU A 38 18.13 -7.96 -15.09
N LEU A 39 18.00 -8.81 -16.11
CA LEU A 39 16.74 -9.48 -16.42
C LEU A 39 16.49 -10.64 -15.46
N GLU A 40 15.26 -11.14 -15.36
CA GLU A 40 14.95 -12.33 -14.54
C GLU A 40 15.81 -13.53 -14.93
N GLU A 41 16.08 -13.69 -16.23
CA GLU A 41 16.93 -14.74 -16.80
C GLU A 41 18.43 -14.56 -16.46
N ASP A 42 18.87 -13.33 -16.16
CA ASP A 42 20.26 -13.01 -15.83
C ASP A 42 20.60 -13.26 -14.35
N ARG A 43 19.58 -13.58 -13.52
CA ARG A 43 19.77 -13.87 -12.09
C ARG A 43 20.34 -15.28 -11.93
N THR A 44 21.65 -15.40 -12.13
CA THR A 44 22.36 -16.68 -12.01
C THR A 44 22.44 -17.13 -10.54
N VAL A 45 22.37 -18.44 -10.31
CA VAL A 45 22.52 -19.05 -8.98
C VAL A 45 23.98 -19.44 -8.72
N ASP A 46 24.89 -19.26 -9.69
CA ASP A 46 26.30 -19.62 -9.57
C ASP A 46 27.05 -18.60 -8.69
N PRO A 47 27.52 -19.00 -7.49
CA PRO A 47 28.21 -18.10 -6.57
C PRO A 47 29.52 -17.52 -7.13
N ALA A 48 30.19 -18.20 -8.07
CA ALA A 48 31.45 -17.72 -8.65
C ALA A 48 31.23 -16.53 -9.60
N VAL A 49 30.18 -16.60 -10.42
CA VAL A 49 29.79 -15.50 -11.33
C VAL A 49 29.32 -14.29 -10.53
N GLU A 50 28.56 -14.52 -9.46
CA GLU A 50 28.13 -13.47 -8.53
C GLU A 50 29.33 -12.78 -7.86
N ALA A 51 30.29 -13.55 -7.35
CA ALA A 51 31.50 -13.01 -6.71
C ALA A 51 32.34 -12.16 -7.67
N GLU A 52 32.50 -12.60 -8.93
CA GLU A 52 33.19 -11.83 -9.96
C GLU A 52 32.45 -10.52 -10.28
N ARG A 53 31.12 -10.56 -10.38
CA ARG A 53 30.29 -9.37 -10.63
C ARG A 53 30.45 -8.36 -9.50
N ILE A 54 30.39 -8.80 -8.25
CA ILE A 54 30.61 -7.97 -7.06
C ILE A 54 32.00 -7.34 -7.09
N ARG A 55 33.05 -8.13 -7.37
CA ARG A 55 34.43 -7.61 -7.46
C ARG A 55 34.55 -6.48 -8.49
N LYS A 56 34.00 -6.66 -9.68
CA LYS A 56 34.03 -5.64 -10.74
C LYS A 56 33.25 -4.37 -10.35
N ILE A 57 32.14 -4.51 -9.62
CA ILE A 57 31.41 -3.37 -9.06
C ILE A 57 32.28 -2.63 -8.05
N GLU A 58 32.95 -3.32 -7.12
CA GLU A 58 33.85 -2.70 -6.14
C GLU A 58 35.02 -1.95 -6.80
N GLU A 59 35.62 -2.52 -7.85
CA GLU A 59 36.65 -1.83 -8.63
C GLU A 59 36.12 -0.54 -9.27
N ALA A 60 34.92 -0.59 -9.85
CA ALA A 60 34.26 0.59 -10.40
C ALA A 60 33.95 1.63 -9.31
N GLN A 61 33.56 1.21 -8.11
CA GLN A 61 33.34 2.12 -6.98
C GLN A 61 34.63 2.83 -6.56
N LYS A 62 35.77 2.12 -6.52
CA LYS A 62 37.08 2.72 -6.24
C LYS A 62 37.46 3.76 -7.30
N ARG A 63 37.31 3.43 -8.59
CA ARG A 63 37.55 4.38 -9.70
C ARG A 63 36.65 5.60 -9.61
N LYS A 64 35.36 5.39 -9.35
CA LYS A 64 34.39 6.46 -9.14
C LYS A 64 34.85 7.41 -8.05
N HIS A 65 35.28 6.92 -6.89
CA HIS A 65 35.78 7.78 -5.80
C HIS A 65 36.99 8.60 -6.22
N LEU A 66 37.95 8.00 -6.93
CA LEU A 66 39.10 8.71 -7.48
C LEU A 66 38.68 9.85 -8.42
N VAL A 67 37.71 9.60 -9.30
CA VAL A 67 37.15 10.63 -10.21
C VAL A 67 36.42 11.74 -9.43
N LEU A 68 35.65 11.38 -8.40
CA LEU A 68 34.97 12.38 -7.56
C LEU A 68 35.96 13.31 -6.87
N ASP A 69 37.06 12.77 -6.35
CA ASP A 69 38.10 13.57 -5.70
C ASP A 69 38.87 14.43 -6.73
N ALA A 70 39.06 13.93 -7.95
CA ALA A 70 39.68 14.68 -9.04
C ALA A 70 38.86 15.91 -9.47
N PHE A 71 37.53 15.91 -9.32
CA PHE A 71 36.68 17.08 -9.62
C PHE A 71 37.02 18.33 -8.81
N ARG A 72 37.72 18.19 -7.67
CA ARG A 72 38.26 19.33 -6.90
C ARG A 72 39.12 20.25 -7.76
N ILE A 73 39.68 19.78 -8.88
CA ILE A 73 40.45 20.61 -9.82
C ILE A 73 39.63 21.76 -10.40
N LEU A 74 38.31 21.62 -10.48
CA LEU A 74 37.40 22.65 -10.99
C LEU A 74 37.38 23.91 -10.10
N ALA A 75 37.76 23.80 -8.83
CA ALA A 75 37.88 24.94 -7.92
C ALA A 75 39.09 25.85 -8.20
N TYR A 76 40.08 25.37 -8.98
CA TYR A 76 41.33 26.09 -9.23
C TYR A 76 41.26 26.83 -10.57
N ASN A 77 41.36 28.17 -10.52
CA ASN A 77 41.29 29.04 -11.71
C ASN A 77 42.64 29.44 -12.32
N GLY A 78 43.75 28.97 -11.76
CA GLY A 78 45.10 29.29 -12.24
C GLY A 78 45.45 28.65 -13.58
N ALA A 79 46.40 29.24 -14.30
CA ALA A 79 46.90 28.71 -15.58
C ALA A 79 47.47 27.29 -15.45
N GLU A 80 48.07 26.95 -14.31
CA GLU A 80 48.59 25.60 -14.03
C GLU A 80 47.49 24.53 -13.93
N ALA A 81 46.27 24.91 -13.51
CA ALA A 81 45.15 23.99 -13.38
C ALA A 81 44.36 23.81 -14.70
N ALA A 82 44.49 24.74 -15.65
CA ALA A 82 43.71 24.73 -16.89
C ALA A 82 43.87 23.43 -17.71
N PRO A 83 45.10 22.91 -17.98
CA PRO A 83 45.26 21.68 -18.76
C PRO A 83 44.58 20.47 -18.11
N TYR A 84 44.61 20.40 -16.79
CA TYR A 84 43.99 19.33 -16.02
C TYR A 84 42.46 19.42 -16.04
N ARG A 85 41.90 20.63 -15.95
CA ARG A 85 40.45 20.86 -16.07
C ARG A 85 39.97 20.47 -17.47
N ASP A 86 40.65 20.95 -18.51
CA ASP A 86 40.26 20.69 -19.91
C ASP A 86 40.30 19.19 -20.22
N TRP A 87 41.36 18.50 -19.77
CA TRP A 87 41.46 17.04 -19.91
C TRP A 87 40.32 16.31 -19.18
N LEU A 88 40.03 16.69 -17.93
CA LEU A 88 38.98 16.07 -17.13
C LEU A 88 37.59 16.26 -17.79
N GLN A 89 37.31 17.47 -18.29
CA GLN A 89 36.05 17.80 -18.94
C GLN A 89 35.87 17.04 -20.25
N LEU A 90 36.90 17.02 -21.10
CA LEU A 90 36.89 16.27 -22.37
C LEU A 90 36.60 14.79 -22.14
N ARG A 91 37.24 14.20 -21.14
CA ARG A 91 37.06 12.78 -20.80
C ARG A 91 35.71 12.49 -20.15
N LEU A 92 35.20 13.40 -19.33
CA LEU A 92 33.83 13.31 -18.82
C LEU A 92 32.83 13.33 -19.97
N GLU A 93 32.95 14.29 -20.90
CA GLU A 93 32.07 14.42 -22.05
C GLU A 93 32.07 13.16 -22.93
N HIS A 94 33.23 12.55 -23.14
CA HIS A 94 33.33 11.26 -23.83
C HIS A 94 32.41 10.21 -23.18
N TRP A 95 32.52 9.99 -21.86
CA TRP A 95 31.70 8.98 -21.18
C TRP A 95 30.21 9.35 -21.11
N MET A 96 29.89 10.64 -20.98
CA MET A 96 28.52 11.12 -21.00
C MET A 96 27.88 11.03 -22.39
N THR A 97 28.64 10.77 -23.45
CA THR A 97 28.13 10.60 -24.82
C THR A 97 28.27 9.18 -25.36
N THR A 98 28.81 8.24 -24.58
CA THR A 98 29.01 6.83 -25.02
C THR A 98 28.40 5.79 -24.08
N CYS A 99 28.12 6.11 -22.81
CA CYS A 99 27.67 5.11 -21.84
C CYS A 99 26.55 5.60 -20.92
N HIS A 100 25.34 5.03 -21.10
CA HIS A 100 24.18 5.31 -20.25
C HIS A 100 24.37 4.90 -18.77
N ILE A 101 25.12 3.84 -18.48
CA ILE A 101 25.41 3.42 -17.10
C ILE A 101 26.31 4.45 -16.42
N CYS A 102 27.34 4.94 -17.11
CA CYS A 102 28.20 6.00 -16.58
C CYS A 102 27.40 7.26 -16.25
N ILE A 103 26.48 7.66 -17.14
CA ILE A 103 25.58 8.80 -16.91
C ILE A 103 24.77 8.61 -15.63
N ARG A 104 24.11 7.44 -15.48
CA ARG A 104 23.28 7.14 -14.31
C ARG A 104 24.09 7.20 -13.02
N VAL A 105 25.24 6.52 -12.98
CA VAL A 105 26.08 6.45 -11.77
C VAL A 105 26.73 7.80 -11.45
N PHE A 106 27.14 8.57 -12.47
CA PHE A 106 27.69 9.92 -12.30
C PHE A 106 26.68 10.84 -11.60
N HIS A 107 25.46 10.95 -12.13
CA HIS A 107 24.42 11.80 -11.55
C HIS A 107 23.94 11.30 -10.18
N ALA A 108 23.83 9.98 -9.99
CA ALA A 108 23.52 9.39 -8.69
C ALA A 108 24.62 9.67 -7.63
N SER A 109 25.86 9.93 -8.06
CA SER A 109 27.00 10.22 -7.18
C SER A 109 27.15 11.69 -6.82
N ARG A 110 26.27 12.58 -7.31
CA ARG A 110 26.29 14.01 -7.00
C ARG A 110 26.17 14.29 -5.49
N SER A 111 25.29 13.57 -4.79
CA SER A 111 25.12 13.72 -3.34
C SER A 111 26.36 13.26 -2.56
N LEU A 112 26.98 12.17 -3.00
CA LEU A 112 28.23 11.67 -2.43
C LEU A 112 29.39 12.66 -2.63
N LEU A 113 29.49 13.28 -3.81
CA LEU A 113 30.49 14.34 -4.06
C LEU A 113 30.31 15.48 -3.05
N ARG A 114 29.08 15.97 -2.90
CA ARG A 114 28.77 17.03 -1.95
C ARG A 114 29.13 16.64 -0.51
N GLN A 115 28.74 15.46 -0.06
CA GLN A 115 29.04 14.98 1.30
C GLN A 115 30.56 14.96 1.56
N ARG A 116 31.35 14.41 0.62
CA ARG A 116 32.82 14.35 0.76
C ARG A 116 33.46 15.74 0.83
N LEU A 117 32.88 16.71 0.15
CA LEU A 117 33.36 18.09 0.20
C LEU A 117 32.96 18.75 1.54
N GLU A 118 31.74 18.52 2.03
CA GLU A 118 31.28 19.04 3.34
C GLU A 118 32.09 18.46 4.53
N GLU A 119 32.71 17.30 4.36
CA GLU A 119 33.65 16.71 5.34
C GLU A 119 34.99 17.47 5.43
N GLN A 120 35.36 18.25 4.41
CA GLN A 120 36.69 18.86 4.27
C GLN A 120 36.68 20.39 4.16
N TYR A 121 35.57 20.98 3.76
CA TYR A 121 35.43 22.41 3.44
C TYR A 121 34.19 23.00 4.09
N ASP A 122 34.20 24.33 4.23
CA ASP A 122 33.05 25.07 4.74
C ASP A 122 31.85 24.97 3.80
N VAL A 123 30.64 24.94 4.38
CA VAL A 123 29.38 24.72 3.65
C VAL A 123 29.19 25.73 2.51
N GLU A 124 29.54 26.99 2.71
CA GLU A 124 29.43 28.05 1.70
C GLU A 124 30.34 27.76 0.49
N GLN A 125 31.56 27.31 0.73
CA GLN A 125 32.51 26.94 -0.34
C GLN A 125 32.01 25.73 -1.13
N VAL A 126 31.44 24.74 -0.43
CA VAL A 126 30.86 23.57 -1.09
C VAL A 126 29.65 23.95 -1.93
N VAL A 127 28.78 24.83 -1.44
CA VAL A 127 27.63 25.32 -2.20
C VAL A 127 28.06 26.03 -3.49
N GLU A 128 29.08 26.89 -3.41
CA GLU A 128 29.63 27.58 -4.59
C GLU A 128 30.27 26.59 -5.58
N PHE A 129 31.08 25.65 -5.09
CA PHE A 129 31.67 24.61 -5.94
C PHE A 129 30.61 23.76 -6.64
N MET A 130 29.58 23.32 -5.90
CA MET A 130 28.51 22.50 -6.46
C MET A 130 27.72 23.26 -7.52
N LYS A 131 27.59 24.58 -7.40
CA LYS A 131 27.00 25.42 -8.46
C LYS A 131 27.84 25.39 -9.73
N THR A 132 29.17 25.57 -9.64
CA THR A 132 30.07 25.47 -10.80
C THR A 132 30.01 24.08 -11.44
N PHE A 133 30.01 23.03 -10.62
CA PHE A 133 29.87 21.64 -11.09
C PHE A 133 28.52 21.41 -11.80
N ASP A 134 27.43 21.91 -11.25
CA ASP A 134 26.09 21.78 -11.83
C ASP A 134 25.96 22.57 -13.15
N GLU A 135 26.52 23.78 -13.22
CA GLU A 135 26.53 24.62 -14.44
C GLU A 135 27.25 23.96 -15.61
N LEU A 136 28.35 23.25 -15.34
CA LEU A 136 29.08 22.47 -16.34
C LEU A 136 28.19 21.39 -16.96
N ASN A 137 27.48 20.64 -16.12
CA ASN A 137 26.57 19.59 -16.57
C ASN A 137 25.37 20.17 -17.33
N VAL A 138 24.76 21.23 -16.81
CA VAL A 138 23.63 21.93 -17.44
C VAL A 138 24.02 22.46 -18.83
N THR A 139 25.22 23.01 -18.97
CA THR A 139 25.73 23.53 -20.24
C THR A 139 25.89 22.42 -21.28
N ARG A 140 26.59 21.34 -20.92
CA ARG A 140 26.79 20.17 -21.79
C ARG A 140 25.45 19.58 -22.25
N ILE A 141 24.55 19.27 -21.30
CA ILE A 141 23.24 18.68 -21.60
C ILE A 141 22.44 19.60 -22.53
N THR A 142 22.44 20.91 -22.28
CA THR A 142 21.71 21.88 -23.11
C THR A 142 22.23 21.90 -24.55
N GLN A 143 23.54 21.83 -24.76
CA GLN A 143 24.11 21.78 -26.11
C GLN A 143 23.69 20.49 -26.83
N GLY A 144 23.75 19.36 -26.14
CA GLY A 144 23.34 18.08 -26.70
C GLY A 144 21.83 17.96 -26.98
N LEU A 145 20.97 18.57 -26.15
CA LEU A 145 19.53 18.66 -26.40
C LEU A 145 19.21 19.56 -27.61
N LYS A 146 19.91 20.69 -27.75
CA LYS A 146 19.79 21.54 -28.96
C LYS A 146 20.22 20.79 -30.22
N HIS A 147 21.30 20.01 -30.14
CA HIS A 147 21.73 19.13 -31.22
C HIS A 147 20.65 18.09 -31.56
N ALA A 148 20.08 17.41 -30.56
CA ALA A 148 19.01 16.44 -30.76
C ALA A 148 17.77 17.08 -31.39
N GLN A 149 17.38 18.27 -30.94
CA GLN A 149 16.25 19.02 -31.49
C GLN A 149 16.47 19.37 -32.97
N ALA A 150 17.65 19.89 -33.32
CA ALA A 150 17.98 20.22 -34.70
C ALA A 150 17.94 18.98 -35.61
N GLN A 151 18.49 17.85 -35.15
CA GLN A 151 18.42 16.58 -35.88
C GLN A 151 16.98 16.12 -36.09
N LEU A 152 16.17 16.04 -35.03
CA LEU A 152 14.78 15.58 -35.12
C LEU A 152 13.89 16.50 -35.94
N ALA A 153 14.09 17.82 -35.84
CA ALA A 153 13.32 18.80 -36.60
C ALA A 153 13.59 18.69 -38.12
N SER A 154 14.81 18.31 -38.50
CA SER A 154 15.19 18.11 -39.90
C SER A 154 14.59 16.84 -40.53
N LEU A 155 14.12 15.90 -39.69
CA LEU A 155 13.56 14.63 -40.14
C LEU A 155 12.04 14.72 -40.36
N PRO A 156 11.49 13.95 -41.34
CA PRO A 156 10.06 13.73 -41.47
C PRO A 156 9.47 13.13 -40.20
N GLU A 157 8.19 13.41 -39.90
CA GLU A 157 7.53 12.95 -38.66
C GLU A 157 7.58 11.43 -38.45
N SER A 158 7.52 10.64 -39.54
CA SER A 158 7.65 9.19 -39.52
C SER A 158 9.03 8.68 -39.06
N GLU A 159 10.05 9.51 -39.17
CA GLU A 159 11.45 9.19 -38.89
C GLU A 159 11.97 9.83 -37.60
N ARG A 160 11.15 10.60 -36.88
CA ARG A 160 11.52 11.17 -35.58
C ARG A 160 11.48 10.10 -34.49
N LYS A 161 12.54 9.30 -34.42
CA LYS A 161 12.72 8.20 -33.47
C LYS A 161 14.11 8.25 -32.85
N ILE A 162 14.25 7.68 -31.65
CA ILE A 162 15.53 7.67 -30.92
C ILE A 162 16.67 7.03 -31.72
N ALA A 163 16.38 6.02 -32.55
CA ALA A 163 17.37 5.35 -33.39
C ALA A 163 17.98 6.24 -34.48
N ASN A 164 17.34 7.37 -34.79
CA ASN A 164 17.82 8.33 -35.81
C ASN A 164 18.59 9.51 -35.17
N LEU A 165 18.76 9.51 -33.85
CA LEU A 165 19.64 10.45 -33.17
C LEU A 165 21.07 9.93 -33.15
N GLY A 166 22.04 10.83 -33.27
CA GLY A 166 23.43 10.51 -32.99
C GLY A 166 23.66 10.23 -31.50
N SER A 167 24.81 9.64 -31.15
CA SER A 167 25.15 9.29 -29.77
C SER A 167 24.99 10.46 -28.80
N VAL A 168 25.43 11.65 -29.20
CA VAL A 168 25.30 12.90 -28.43
C VAL A 168 23.83 13.18 -28.07
N GLY A 169 22.92 13.10 -29.05
CA GLY A 169 21.51 13.41 -28.83
C GLY A 169 20.80 12.37 -27.96
N ILE A 170 21.08 11.08 -28.18
CA ILE A 170 20.53 9.97 -27.39
C ILE A 170 20.95 10.12 -25.92
N HIS A 171 22.25 10.27 -25.68
CA HIS A 171 22.77 10.32 -24.32
C HIS A 171 22.39 11.61 -23.61
N SER A 172 22.27 12.76 -24.29
CA SER A 172 21.80 14.01 -23.68
C SER A 172 20.33 13.93 -23.26
N LEU A 173 19.48 13.29 -24.08
CA LEU A 173 18.08 13.01 -23.73
C LEU A 173 17.97 12.07 -22.54
N PHE A 174 18.87 11.10 -22.41
CA PHE A 174 18.90 10.20 -21.26
C PHE A 174 19.48 10.89 -20.01
N GLU A 175 20.53 11.68 -20.17
CA GLU A 175 21.25 12.37 -19.11
C GLU A 175 20.38 13.38 -18.38
N VAL A 176 19.58 14.15 -19.11
CA VAL A 176 18.65 15.11 -18.50
C VAL A 176 17.65 14.42 -17.57
N LEU A 177 17.32 13.14 -17.78
CA LEU A 177 16.40 12.38 -16.93
C LEU A 177 17.01 11.99 -15.58
N SER A 178 18.34 12.10 -15.46
CA SER A 178 19.12 11.83 -14.24
C SER A 178 19.66 13.10 -13.58
N CYS A 179 19.80 14.19 -14.33
CA CYS A 179 20.42 15.43 -13.87
C CYS A 179 19.48 16.26 -12.98
N GLU A 180 19.68 16.16 -11.65
CA GLU A 180 18.87 16.87 -10.66
C GLU A 180 18.80 18.41 -10.89
N PRO A 181 19.91 19.14 -11.12
CA PRO A 181 19.85 20.59 -11.37
C PRO A 181 18.99 20.97 -12.56
N TYR A 182 18.96 20.13 -13.59
CA TYR A 182 18.16 20.35 -14.80
C TYR A 182 16.67 20.12 -14.50
N LEU A 183 16.35 19.01 -13.84
CA LEU A 183 14.97 18.60 -13.52
C LEU A 183 14.28 19.59 -12.56
N ARG A 184 15.05 20.21 -11.66
CA ARG A 184 14.56 21.21 -10.71
C ARG A 184 14.33 22.60 -11.31
N ASN A 185 14.66 22.80 -12.59
CA ASN A 185 14.45 24.07 -13.28
C ASN A 185 13.36 23.94 -14.36
N PRO A 186 12.09 24.25 -14.04
CA PRO A 186 10.97 24.13 -14.98
C PRO A 186 11.17 24.96 -16.26
N THR A 187 11.78 26.15 -16.13
CA THR A 187 12.06 27.06 -17.25
C THR A 187 13.05 26.43 -18.23
N LEU A 188 14.16 25.89 -17.72
CA LEU A 188 15.18 25.24 -18.54
C LEU A 188 14.61 24.00 -19.25
N MET A 189 13.83 23.20 -18.53
CA MET A 189 13.13 22.04 -19.09
C MET A 189 12.17 22.44 -20.22
N ALA A 190 11.39 23.50 -20.03
CA ALA A 190 10.47 24.00 -21.05
C ALA A 190 11.22 24.52 -22.30
N GLN A 191 12.35 25.21 -22.10
CA GLN A 191 13.11 25.82 -23.20
C GLN A 191 13.89 24.81 -24.04
N HIS A 192 14.41 23.74 -23.44
CA HIS A 192 15.41 22.90 -24.09
C HIS A 192 15.09 21.40 -24.09
N PHE A 193 14.28 20.91 -23.16
CA PHE A 193 13.96 19.48 -23.07
C PHE A 193 12.64 19.13 -23.75
N ASP A 194 11.55 19.87 -23.50
CA ASP A 194 10.20 19.46 -23.89
C ASP A 194 10.06 19.23 -25.40
N SER A 195 10.62 20.12 -26.22
CA SER A 195 10.53 20.02 -27.68
C SER A 195 11.22 18.76 -28.23
N PRO A 196 12.54 18.52 -28.02
CA PRO A 196 13.18 17.30 -28.51
C PRO A 196 12.56 16.03 -27.89
N PHE A 197 12.10 16.09 -26.63
CA PHE A 197 11.44 14.98 -25.95
C PHE A 197 10.09 14.60 -26.57
N GLN A 198 9.29 15.58 -27.02
CA GLN A 198 8.05 15.32 -27.75
C GLN A 198 8.35 14.80 -29.16
N LEU A 199 9.31 15.41 -29.87
CA LEU A 199 9.66 15.02 -31.23
C LEU A 199 10.14 13.57 -31.31
N VAL A 200 10.97 13.11 -30.38
CA VAL A 200 11.51 11.73 -30.40
C VAL A 200 10.45 10.66 -30.09
N GLN A 201 9.26 11.07 -29.61
CA GLN A 201 8.19 10.20 -29.14
C GLN A 201 6.93 10.21 -30.02
N THR A 202 6.98 10.77 -31.23
CA THR A 202 5.81 10.87 -32.13
C THR A 202 5.21 9.51 -32.47
N ARG A 203 6.05 8.49 -32.67
CA ARG A 203 5.61 7.13 -33.04
C ARG A 203 5.50 6.17 -31.87
N LYS A 204 6.51 6.18 -30.98
CA LYS A 204 6.62 5.23 -29.87
C LYS A 204 7.13 5.96 -28.64
N LYS A 205 6.43 5.79 -27.52
CA LYS A 205 6.88 6.29 -26.22
C LYS A 205 8.22 5.66 -25.85
N LEU A 206 9.12 6.47 -25.31
CA LEU A 206 10.39 5.99 -24.77
C LEU A 206 10.12 5.09 -23.56
N ARG A 207 10.92 4.02 -23.45
CA ARG A 207 10.86 3.07 -22.34
C ARG A 207 12.16 3.11 -21.55
N LEU A 208 12.04 3.15 -20.24
CA LEU A 208 13.13 3.06 -19.29
C LEU A 208 13.08 1.70 -18.57
N HIS A 209 14.25 1.25 -18.14
CA HIS A 209 14.43 -0.03 -17.42
C HIS A 209 14.79 0.15 -15.94
N SER A 210 15.08 1.38 -15.51
CA SER A 210 15.47 1.72 -14.14
C SER A 210 14.71 2.93 -13.62
N PHE A 211 14.70 3.10 -12.30
CA PHE A 211 14.08 4.25 -11.65
C PHE A 211 15.01 5.47 -11.75
N LEU A 212 14.66 6.40 -12.64
CA LEU A 212 15.38 7.67 -12.80
C LEU A 212 14.63 8.82 -12.09
N PRO A 213 15.35 9.85 -11.58
CA PRO A 213 14.77 10.99 -10.88
C PRO A 213 13.64 11.68 -11.64
N ALA A 214 13.76 11.77 -12.97
CA ALA A 214 12.73 12.37 -13.81
C ALA A 214 11.36 11.72 -13.64
N LEU A 215 11.28 10.39 -13.44
CA LEU A 215 9.99 9.72 -13.22
C LEU A 215 9.28 10.30 -11.99
N SER A 216 10.00 10.43 -10.89
CA SER A 216 9.47 10.97 -9.64
C SER A 216 9.17 12.47 -9.73
N TYR A 217 10.05 13.28 -10.31
CA TYR A 217 9.79 14.72 -10.52
C TYR A 217 8.57 14.95 -11.42
N PHE A 218 8.41 14.13 -12.46
CA PHE A 218 7.33 14.31 -13.43
C PHE A 218 5.96 13.90 -12.91
N PHE A 219 5.87 13.02 -11.90
CA PHE A 219 4.61 12.81 -11.18
C PHE A 219 4.04 14.09 -10.58
N PHE A 220 4.92 15.03 -10.22
CA PHE A 220 4.56 16.28 -9.58
C PHE A 220 4.61 17.48 -10.54
N SER A 221 4.80 17.22 -11.84
CA SER A 221 4.83 18.24 -12.88
C SER A 221 3.42 18.70 -13.27
N SER A 222 3.28 19.98 -13.58
CA SER A 222 2.06 20.53 -14.21
C SER A 222 1.98 20.22 -15.71
N VAL A 223 3.10 19.88 -16.35
CA VAL A 223 3.17 19.54 -17.77
C VAL A 223 2.71 18.09 -17.98
N GLU A 224 1.58 17.92 -18.65
CA GLU A 224 0.90 16.62 -18.83
C GLU A 224 1.72 15.60 -19.62
N SER A 225 2.49 16.03 -20.64
CA SER A 225 3.36 15.12 -21.39
C SER A 225 4.45 14.47 -20.53
N ARG A 226 4.97 15.21 -19.55
CA ARG A 226 5.97 14.72 -18.59
C ARG A 226 5.34 13.71 -17.64
N TYR A 227 4.19 14.06 -17.05
CA TYR A 227 3.43 13.18 -16.16
C TYR A 227 3.04 11.87 -16.86
N SER A 228 2.41 11.96 -18.04
CA SER A 228 1.99 10.80 -18.83
C SER A 228 3.15 9.87 -19.23
N PHE A 229 4.35 10.42 -19.44
CA PHE A 229 5.56 9.63 -19.66
C PHE A 229 6.00 8.90 -18.39
N ALA A 230 5.96 9.57 -17.23
CA ALA A 230 6.36 8.99 -15.97
C ALA A 230 5.44 7.83 -15.56
N VAL A 231 4.12 8.01 -15.63
CA VAL A 231 3.13 6.96 -15.36
C VAL A 231 3.38 5.74 -16.24
N PHE A 232 3.50 5.95 -17.56
CA PHE A 232 3.73 4.88 -18.52
C PHE A 232 4.98 4.06 -18.20
N ASN A 233 6.08 4.71 -17.84
CA ASN A 233 7.32 4.01 -17.50
C ASN A 233 7.24 3.32 -16.15
N TRP A 234 6.70 3.99 -15.14
CA TRP A 234 6.59 3.48 -13.77
C TRP A 234 5.74 2.21 -13.68
N GLU A 235 4.63 2.16 -14.41
CA GLU A 235 3.78 0.96 -14.47
C GLU A 235 4.50 -0.23 -15.11
N LYS A 236 5.38 0.04 -16.10
CA LYS A 236 6.14 -0.99 -16.82
C LYS A 236 7.36 -1.50 -16.06
N LEU A 237 7.81 -0.79 -15.03
CA LEU A 237 8.84 -1.30 -14.12
C LEU A 237 8.23 -2.41 -13.26
N TRP A 238 8.74 -3.64 -13.44
CA TRP A 238 8.16 -4.84 -12.84
C TRP A 238 8.55 -5.02 -11.37
N ARG A 239 9.71 -4.48 -10.96
CA ARG A 239 10.27 -4.60 -9.61
C ARG A 239 10.01 -3.36 -8.75
N SER A 240 10.16 -3.52 -7.44
CA SER A 240 10.31 -2.39 -6.52
C SER A 240 11.66 -1.68 -6.72
N PRO A 241 11.77 -0.38 -6.40
CA PRO A 241 13.05 0.33 -6.36
C PRO A 241 14.03 -0.35 -5.40
N THR A 242 15.33 -0.20 -5.62
CA THR A 242 16.33 -0.51 -4.59
C THR A 242 16.39 0.63 -3.56
N ARG A 243 17.02 0.40 -2.39
CA ARG A 243 17.25 1.49 -1.41
C ARG A 243 18.04 2.64 -2.04
N GLN A 244 19.05 2.31 -2.84
CA GLN A 244 19.83 3.33 -3.55
C GLN A 244 18.93 4.13 -4.49
N GLU A 245 18.16 3.49 -5.36
CA GLU A 245 17.22 4.18 -6.26
C GLU A 245 16.20 5.04 -5.51
N PHE A 246 15.73 4.58 -4.35
CA PHE A 246 14.87 5.42 -3.51
C PHE A 246 15.59 6.70 -3.07
N GLU A 247 16.79 6.58 -2.52
CA GLU A 247 17.57 7.72 -2.00
C GLU A 247 17.88 8.77 -3.07
N TRP A 248 18.36 8.37 -4.25
CA TRP A 248 18.77 9.33 -5.27
C TRP A 248 17.67 9.75 -6.25
N ALA A 249 16.68 8.90 -6.52
CA ALA A 249 15.65 9.15 -7.54
C ALA A 249 14.24 9.47 -6.99
N ILE A 250 13.91 9.11 -5.74
CA ILE A 250 12.54 9.23 -5.21
C ILE A 250 12.48 10.20 -4.04
N ARG A 251 13.41 10.07 -3.08
CA ARG A 251 13.39 10.77 -1.78
C ARG A 251 13.25 12.28 -1.95
N ARG A 252 14.11 12.90 -2.75
CA ARG A 252 14.13 14.36 -2.94
C ARG A 252 12.89 14.89 -3.67
N PRO A 253 12.48 14.37 -4.84
CA PRO A 253 11.24 14.79 -5.50
C PRO A 253 10.01 14.67 -4.61
N LEU A 254 9.90 13.56 -3.87
CA LEU A 254 8.79 13.34 -2.95
C LEU A 254 8.82 14.35 -1.81
N PHE A 255 9.97 14.58 -1.18
CA PHE A 255 10.13 15.58 -0.12
C PHE A 255 9.76 17.00 -0.59
N GLU A 256 10.24 17.43 -1.75
CA GLU A 256 9.90 18.75 -2.31
C GLU A 256 8.40 18.87 -2.63
N ALA A 257 7.77 17.80 -3.11
CA ALA A 257 6.32 17.76 -3.32
C ALA A 257 5.54 17.82 -1.99
N MET A 258 6.01 17.11 -0.96
CA MET A 258 5.42 17.12 0.39
C MET A 258 5.48 18.51 1.03
N MET A 259 6.58 19.25 0.86
CA MET A 259 6.70 20.63 1.36
C MET A 259 5.59 21.55 0.82
N ARG A 260 5.19 21.38 -0.45
CA ARG A 260 4.15 22.21 -1.09
C ARG A 260 2.75 21.92 -0.59
N VAL A 261 2.55 20.79 0.08
CA VAL A 261 1.24 20.38 0.60
C VAL A 261 1.23 20.28 2.11
N GLN A 262 2.27 20.73 2.82
CA GLN A 262 2.14 20.90 4.27
C GLN A 262 1.05 21.92 4.59
N ILE A 263 0.30 21.70 5.67
CA ILE A 263 -0.77 22.62 6.09
C ILE A 263 -0.29 24.07 6.26
N SER A 264 0.96 24.27 6.69
CA SER A 264 1.58 25.60 6.82
C SER A 264 1.81 26.33 5.50
N SER A 265 1.88 25.61 4.39
CA SER A 265 2.25 26.12 3.05
C SER A 265 1.40 25.47 1.95
N LEU A 266 0.13 25.22 2.25
CA LEU A 266 -0.75 24.38 1.44
C LEU A 266 -1.09 24.99 0.08
N ASP A 267 -0.54 24.43 -0.98
CA ASP A 267 -0.98 24.66 -2.37
C ASP A 267 -2.16 23.74 -2.70
N MET A 268 -3.39 24.21 -2.42
CA MET A 268 -4.63 23.45 -2.63
C MET A 268 -4.78 22.93 -4.07
N SER A 269 -4.31 23.69 -5.06
CA SER A 269 -4.40 23.32 -6.47
C SER A 269 -3.51 22.13 -6.84
N PHE A 270 -2.43 21.93 -6.07
CA PHE A 270 -1.45 20.87 -6.27
C PHE A 270 -1.78 19.59 -5.48
N VAL A 271 -2.60 19.66 -4.44
CA VAL A 271 -3.00 18.50 -3.61
C VAL A 271 -3.46 17.28 -4.43
N PRO A 272 -4.28 17.42 -5.50
CA PRO A 272 -4.69 16.27 -6.30
C PRO A 272 -3.51 15.61 -7.02
N ARG A 273 -2.63 16.42 -7.63
CA ARG A 273 -1.43 15.93 -8.32
C ARG A 273 -0.46 15.28 -7.35
N PHE A 274 -0.32 15.83 -6.15
CA PHE A 274 0.48 15.26 -5.08
C PHE A 274 0.00 13.86 -4.71
N TRP A 275 -1.29 13.68 -4.38
CA TRP A 275 -1.78 12.39 -3.91
C TRP A 275 -1.77 11.31 -4.99
N ASP A 276 -2.02 11.68 -6.24
CA ASP A 276 -1.90 10.77 -7.36
C ASP A 276 -0.43 10.31 -7.58
N GLY A 277 0.53 11.25 -7.54
CA GLY A 277 1.96 10.90 -7.60
C GLY A 277 2.43 10.06 -6.41
N ALA A 278 2.01 10.41 -5.19
CA ALA A 278 2.32 9.67 -3.97
C ALA A 278 1.76 8.24 -4.01
N ARG A 279 0.52 8.06 -4.50
CA ARG A 279 -0.09 6.74 -4.73
C ARG A 279 0.77 5.88 -5.65
N LEU A 280 1.20 6.44 -6.78
CA LEU A 280 2.05 5.72 -7.75
C LEU A 280 3.37 5.29 -7.12
N ILE A 281 4.03 6.17 -6.36
CA ILE A 281 5.26 5.84 -5.66
C ILE A 281 5.04 4.72 -4.64
N VAL A 282 4.10 4.91 -3.70
CA VAL A 282 3.84 3.97 -2.60
C VAL A 282 3.44 2.59 -3.13
N SER A 283 2.66 2.54 -4.22
CA SER A 283 2.21 1.27 -4.82
C SER A 283 3.35 0.37 -5.32
N LYS A 284 4.56 0.91 -5.56
CA LYS A 284 5.74 0.15 -5.97
C LYS A 284 6.73 -0.14 -4.84
N LEU A 285 6.55 0.46 -3.66
CA LEU A 285 7.46 0.23 -2.53
C LEU A 285 7.21 -1.14 -1.93
N ASN A 286 8.27 -1.73 -1.37
CA ASN A 286 8.17 -2.90 -0.52
C ASN A 286 8.22 -2.48 0.97
N LYS A 287 8.01 -3.46 1.86
CA LYS A 287 8.02 -3.20 3.31
C LYS A 287 9.32 -2.57 3.81
N ASP A 288 10.49 -3.03 3.35
CA ASP A 288 11.80 -2.48 3.78
C ASP A 288 11.92 -0.99 3.46
N LEU A 289 11.57 -0.60 2.23
CA LEU A 289 11.61 0.79 1.80
C LEU A 289 10.62 1.65 2.58
N VAL A 290 9.43 1.14 2.89
CA VAL A 290 8.46 1.86 3.73
C VAL A 290 9.05 2.11 5.11
N THR A 291 9.55 1.06 5.78
CA THR A 291 10.07 1.13 7.14
C THR A 291 11.33 1.99 7.26
N HIS A 292 12.28 1.86 6.33
CA HIS A 292 13.61 2.46 6.48
C HIS A 292 13.87 3.68 5.60
N SER A 293 13.17 3.82 4.47
CA SER A 293 13.43 4.91 3.51
C SER A 293 12.32 5.97 3.54
N LEU A 294 11.06 5.57 3.33
CA LEU A 294 9.91 6.49 3.34
C LEU A 294 9.70 7.14 4.70
N ARG A 295 9.76 6.37 5.79
CA ARG A 295 9.73 6.91 7.16
C ARG A 295 10.94 7.78 7.51
N GLY A 296 12.05 7.60 6.81
CA GLY A 296 13.25 8.40 6.99
C GLY A 296 13.17 9.79 6.35
N ILE A 297 12.07 10.13 5.66
CA ILE A 297 11.83 11.49 5.15
C ILE A 297 11.34 12.37 6.30
N ASP A 298 11.89 13.58 6.42
CA ASP A 298 11.62 14.48 7.56
C ASP A 298 10.14 14.83 7.71
N ILE A 299 9.40 14.85 6.59
CA ILE A 299 7.95 15.07 6.56
C ILE A 299 7.26 13.71 6.55
N SER A 300 6.36 13.48 7.51
CA SER A 300 5.61 12.22 7.59
C SER A 300 4.44 12.21 6.62
N ILE A 301 4.48 11.32 5.63
CA ILE A 301 3.38 11.08 4.69
C ILE A 301 2.11 10.60 5.41
N TYR A 302 2.25 9.89 6.54
CA TYR A 302 1.14 9.42 7.36
C TYR A 302 0.39 10.58 8.02
N ARG A 303 1.13 11.57 8.55
CA ARG A 303 0.54 12.77 9.14
C ARG A 303 -0.11 13.66 8.08
N LEU A 304 0.54 13.85 6.94
CA LEU A 304 -0.07 14.56 5.80
C LEU A 304 -1.36 13.88 5.36
N ALA A 305 -1.41 12.54 5.29
CA ALA A 305 -2.64 11.84 4.93
C ALA A 305 -3.77 12.16 5.89
N LEU A 306 -3.51 12.10 7.21
CA LEU A 306 -4.49 12.44 8.24
C LEU A 306 -4.99 13.88 8.12
N GLU A 307 -4.07 14.85 8.02
CA GLU A 307 -4.39 16.27 7.89
C GLU A 307 -5.22 16.53 6.62
N HIS A 308 -4.93 15.82 5.53
CA HIS A 308 -5.59 16.01 4.24
C HIS A 308 -6.95 15.34 4.12
N LEU A 309 -7.31 14.42 5.02
CA LEU A 309 -8.64 13.79 5.01
C LEU A 309 -9.78 14.82 5.14
N GLN A 310 -9.52 15.92 5.84
CA GLN A 310 -10.52 16.98 6.08
C GLN A 310 -10.64 17.97 4.92
N LEU A 311 -9.73 17.92 3.93
CA LEU A 311 -9.73 18.84 2.81
C LEU A 311 -10.80 18.48 1.78
N ASP A 312 -11.37 19.51 1.17
CA ASP A 312 -12.29 19.38 0.04
C ASP A 312 -11.51 19.31 -1.28
N SER A 313 -10.80 18.20 -1.50
CA SER A 313 -9.92 18.00 -2.65
C SER A 313 -10.37 16.84 -3.55
N PRO A 314 -10.29 16.99 -4.89
CA PRO A 314 -10.54 15.87 -5.79
C PRO A 314 -9.47 14.75 -5.67
N GLY A 315 -8.33 15.01 -5.02
CA GLY A 315 -7.30 14.00 -4.72
C GLY A 315 -7.65 13.02 -3.60
N PHE A 316 -8.84 13.13 -3.01
CA PHE A 316 -9.27 12.31 -1.86
C PHE A 316 -9.22 10.80 -2.13
N THR A 317 -9.60 10.36 -3.33
CA THR A 317 -9.57 8.94 -3.69
C THR A 317 -8.14 8.40 -3.73
N ASP A 318 -7.19 9.17 -4.28
CA ASP A 318 -5.79 8.76 -4.35
C ASP A 318 -5.10 8.80 -2.98
N LEU A 319 -5.52 9.73 -2.11
CA LEU A 319 -5.17 9.71 -0.69
C LEU A 319 -5.60 8.40 -0.03
N LEU A 320 -6.87 8.01 -0.16
CA LEU A 320 -7.37 6.76 0.46
C LEU A 320 -6.67 5.51 -0.09
N ARG A 321 -6.36 5.48 -1.39
CA ARG A 321 -5.56 4.41 -2.00
C ARG A 321 -4.13 4.38 -1.46
N THR A 322 -3.52 5.54 -1.26
CA THR A 322 -2.18 5.64 -0.65
C THR A 322 -2.20 5.10 0.77
N VAL A 323 -3.18 5.51 1.58
CA VAL A 323 -3.40 5.00 2.95
C VAL A 323 -3.58 3.49 2.94
N ARG A 324 -4.44 2.96 2.06
CA ARG A 324 -4.66 1.53 1.91
C ARG A 324 -3.34 0.78 1.67
N HIS A 325 -2.54 1.23 0.71
CA HIS A 325 -1.26 0.59 0.41
C HIS A 325 -0.28 0.65 1.58
N LEU A 326 -0.20 1.78 2.30
CA LEU A 326 0.65 1.90 3.49
C LEU A 326 0.25 0.91 4.58
N ILE A 327 -1.06 0.74 4.81
CA ILE A 327 -1.61 -0.23 5.77
C ILE A 327 -1.32 -1.66 5.32
N GLU A 328 -1.53 -1.99 4.05
CA GLU A 328 -1.30 -3.34 3.51
C GLU A 328 0.19 -3.73 3.56
N LEU A 329 1.09 -2.79 3.26
CA LEU A 329 2.54 -3.03 3.24
C LEU A 329 3.16 -3.15 4.63
N SER A 330 2.81 -2.23 5.54
CA SER A 330 3.32 -2.26 6.91
C SER A 330 2.32 -1.68 7.91
N PRO A 331 1.40 -2.54 8.43
CA PRO A 331 0.47 -2.17 9.50
C PRO A 331 1.17 -1.56 10.71
N THR A 332 2.32 -2.13 11.09
CA THR A 332 3.06 -1.73 12.29
C THR A 332 3.62 -0.32 12.15
N ASP A 333 4.24 0.00 11.01
CA ASP A 333 4.77 1.33 10.73
C ASP A 333 3.66 2.38 10.64
N PHE A 334 2.52 2.00 10.05
CA PHE A 334 1.36 2.88 9.97
C PHE A 334 0.88 3.28 11.37
N TRP A 335 0.63 2.30 12.25
CA TRP A 335 0.13 2.58 13.60
C TRP A 335 1.17 3.28 14.50
N ASP A 336 2.45 2.97 14.31
CA ASP A 336 3.54 3.69 15.00
C ASP A 336 3.58 5.17 14.59
N ALA A 337 3.41 5.47 13.29
CA ALA A 337 3.34 6.84 12.79
C ALA A 337 2.08 7.60 13.24
N MET A 338 0.95 6.90 13.43
CA MET A 338 -0.29 7.48 13.95
C MET A 338 -0.24 7.77 15.46
N GLY A 339 0.68 7.14 16.21
CA GLY A 339 0.90 7.41 17.63
C GLY A 339 -0.34 7.18 18.49
N ALA A 340 -0.82 8.22 19.17
CA ALA A 340 -1.95 8.14 20.09
C ALA A 340 -3.34 8.21 19.42
N ILE A 341 -3.41 8.34 18.09
CA ILE A 341 -4.69 8.48 17.38
C ILE A 341 -5.42 7.13 17.41
N PRO A 342 -6.62 7.07 18.02
CA PRO A 342 -7.38 5.83 18.07
C PRO A 342 -7.96 5.50 16.67
N PRO A 343 -8.12 4.21 16.31
CA PRO A 343 -8.69 3.83 15.02
C PRO A 343 -10.07 4.44 14.74
N SER A 344 -10.90 4.62 15.77
CA SER A 344 -12.22 5.27 15.66
C SER A 344 -12.13 6.72 15.18
N ALA A 345 -11.16 7.50 15.68
CA ALA A 345 -10.98 8.88 15.25
C ALA A 345 -10.53 8.96 13.79
N PHE A 346 -9.69 8.03 13.34
CA PHE A 346 -9.29 7.93 11.93
C PHE A 346 -10.49 7.67 11.01
N ILE A 347 -11.36 6.72 11.39
CA ILE A 347 -12.62 6.43 10.69
C ILE A 347 -13.48 7.69 10.60
N GLU A 348 -13.69 8.37 11.73
CA GLU A 348 -14.49 9.58 11.78
C GLU A 348 -13.96 10.66 10.83
N GLN A 349 -12.65 10.88 10.78
CA GLN A 349 -12.08 11.88 9.87
C GLN A 349 -12.36 11.58 8.39
N ILE A 350 -12.27 10.31 7.98
CA ILE A 350 -12.62 9.91 6.61
C ILE A 350 -14.10 10.20 6.33
N PHE A 351 -14.99 9.80 7.24
CA PHE A 351 -16.42 9.93 7.03
C PHE A 351 -16.90 11.39 7.09
N HIS A 352 -16.27 12.25 7.89
CA HIS A 352 -16.59 13.67 7.96
C HIS A 352 -15.98 14.49 6.80
N SER A 353 -15.21 13.86 5.91
CA SER A 353 -14.60 14.56 4.77
C SER A 353 -15.66 15.17 3.83
N PRO A 354 -15.52 16.46 3.46
CA PRO A 354 -16.39 17.09 2.47
C PRO A 354 -16.27 16.44 1.09
N ALA A 355 -15.08 15.94 0.73
CA ALA A 355 -14.86 15.24 -0.53
C ALA A 355 -15.68 13.94 -0.61
N LEU A 356 -15.70 13.14 0.46
CA LEU A 356 -16.51 11.93 0.52
C LEU A 356 -18.01 12.25 0.43
N LYS A 357 -18.48 13.32 1.08
CA LYS A 357 -19.88 13.76 0.97
C LYS A 357 -20.26 14.06 -0.48
N LYS A 358 -19.41 14.76 -1.24
CA LYS A 358 -19.63 15.02 -2.67
C LYS A 358 -19.68 13.75 -3.51
N ILE A 359 -18.80 12.79 -3.23
CA ILE A 359 -18.80 11.47 -3.90
C ILE A 359 -20.14 10.76 -3.67
N PHE A 360 -20.66 10.77 -2.45
CA PHE A 360 -21.96 10.16 -2.14
C PHE A 360 -23.12 10.82 -2.90
N LEU A 361 -23.15 12.15 -2.97
CA LEU A 361 -24.20 12.89 -3.68
C LEU A 361 -24.22 12.63 -5.19
N ARG A 362 -23.07 12.28 -5.77
CA ARG A 362 -22.95 11.96 -7.21
C ARG A 362 -23.37 10.53 -7.55
N GLN A 363 -23.64 9.67 -6.57
CA GLN A 363 -23.97 8.27 -6.82
C GLN A 363 -25.25 8.12 -7.64
N GLY A 364 -25.16 7.44 -8.79
CA GLY A 364 -26.26 7.29 -9.75
C GLY A 364 -26.07 8.10 -11.04
N GLN A 365 -25.03 8.92 -11.12
CA GLN A 365 -24.58 9.56 -12.36
C GLN A 365 -23.64 8.62 -13.15
N GLU A 366 -23.49 8.83 -14.46
CA GLU A 366 -22.62 8.02 -15.33
C GLU A 366 -21.15 8.06 -14.87
N ASP A 367 -20.65 9.25 -14.50
CA ASP A 367 -19.27 9.46 -14.03
C ASP A 367 -19.10 9.30 -12.51
N ALA A 368 -20.01 8.59 -11.84
CA ALA A 368 -19.93 8.39 -10.40
C ALA A 368 -18.76 7.46 -10.04
N PRO A 369 -17.84 7.85 -9.13
CA PRO A 369 -16.79 6.96 -8.65
C PRO A 369 -17.36 5.68 -8.03
N ASP A 370 -16.69 4.55 -8.25
CA ASP A 370 -17.06 3.29 -7.63
C ASP A 370 -16.82 3.33 -6.11
N LEU A 371 -17.89 3.14 -5.34
CA LEU A 371 -17.81 3.08 -3.89
C LEU A 371 -17.03 1.85 -3.40
N GLY A 372 -17.02 0.74 -4.16
CA GLY A 372 -16.22 -0.45 -3.82
C GLY A 372 -14.73 -0.12 -3.76
N GLU A 373 -14.24 0.58 -4.79
CA GLU A 373 -12.86 1.10 -4.83
C GLU A 373 -12.57 2.09 -3.71
N ILE A 374 -13.49 3.03 -3.44
CA ILE A 374 -13.32 4.06 -2.40
C ILE A 374 -13.26 3.45 -1.00
N PHE A 375 -14.05 2.42 -0.73
CA PHE A 375 -14.07 1.73 0.55
C PHE A 375 -13.12 0.53 0.61
N GLY A 376 -12.30 0.31 -0.41
CA GLY A 376 -11.32 -0.77 -0.46
C GLY A 376 -10.27 -0.74 0.67
N TRP A 377 -10.12 0.39 1.38
CA TRP A 377 -9.24 0.51 2.54
C TRP A 377 -9.82 -0.13 3.82
N ILE A 378 -11.13 -0.34 3.92
CA ILE A 378 -11.80 -0.76 5.16
C ILE A 378 -11.29 -2.11 5.67
N LEU A 379 -11.24 -3.13 4.80
CA LEU A 379 -10.82 -4.48 5.22
C LEU A 379 -9.33 -4.55 5.60
N PRO A 380 -8.40 -3.98 4.81
CA PRO A 380 -7.01 -3.83 5.24
C PRO A 380 -6.88 -3.08 6.57
N PHE A 381 -7.63 -1.99 6.74
CA PHE A 381 -7.63 -1.19 7.97
C PHE A 381 -8.10 -2.01 9.18
N LEU A 382 -9.23 -2.71 9.09
CA LEU A 382 -9.71 -3.56 10.19
C LEU A 382 -8.73 -4.68 10.53
N THR A 383 -8.09 -5.27 9.52
CA THR A 383 -7.09 -6.34 9.71
C THR A 383 -5.82 -5.83 10.40
N SER A 384 -5.50 -4.54 10.22
CA SER A 384 -4.32 -3.92 10.83
C SER A 384 -4.46 -3.63 12.33
N ILE A 385 -5.69 -3.62 12.87
CA ILE A 385 -5.98 -3.22 14.24
C ILE A 385 -5.81 -4.41 15.19
N LYS A 386 -5.18 -4.17 16.35
CA LYS A 386 -5.05 -5.18 17.41
C LYS A 386 -6.45 -5.60 17.93
N PRO A 387 -6.67 -6.89 18.25
CA PRO A 387 -8.00 -7.38 18.66
C PRO A 387 -8.65 -6.60 19.80
N GLN A 388 -7.88 -6.07 20.75
CA GLN A 388 -8.40 -5.28 21.88
C GLN A 388 -9.08 -3.96 21.46
N ASN A 389 -8.68 -3.39 20.33
CA ASN A 389 -9.16 -2.10 19.83
C ASN A 389 -10.13 -2.25 18.64
N ILE A 390 -10.44 -3.47 18.22
CA ILE A 390 -11.24 -3.71 17.01
C ILE A 390 -12.72 -3.36 17.22
N THR A 391 -13.28 -3.64 18.41
CA THR A 391 -14.71 -3.40 18.67
C THR A 391 -15.09 -1.92 18.63
N PRO A 392 -14.35 -0.99 19.28
CA PRO A 392 -14.59 0.44 19.13
C PRO A 392 -14.49 0.92 17.67
N ALA A 393 -13.51 0.41 16.91
CA ALA A 393 -13.34 0.75 15.50
C ALA A 393 -14.52 0.25 14.65
N CYS A 394 -14.93 -1.01 14.85
CA CYS A 394 -16.07 -1.62 14.19
C CYS A 394 -17.36 -0.84 14.49
N ARG A 395 -17.60 -0.49 15.75
CA ARG A 395 -18.75 0.31 16.18
C ARG A 395 -18.79 1.66 15.47
N SER A 396 -17.67 2.40 15.46
CA SER A 396 -17.60 3.70 14.77
C SER A 396 -17.86 3.55 13.26
N MET A 397 -17.23 2.57 12.60
CA MET A 397 -17.41 2.28 11.17
C MET A 397 -18.87 1.95 10.83
N VAL A 398 -19.47 1.00 11.56
CA VAL A 398 -20.86 0.57 11.35
C VAL A 398 -21.81 1.73 11.62
N HIS A 399 -21.61 2.49 12.69
CA HIS A 399 -22.44 3.66 12.98
C HIS A 399 -22.42 4.70 11.85
N GLN A 400 -21.24 5.03 11.33
CA GLN A 400 -21.09 5.99 10.22
C GLN A 400 -21.79 5.50 8.93
N LEU A 401 -21.69 4.21 8.62
CA LEU A 401 -22.30 3.61 7.44
C LEU A 401 -23.83 3.48 7.59
N MET A 402 -24.30 3.04 8.75
CA MET A 402 -25.73 2.88 9.03
C MET A 402 -26.45 4.23 9.07
N THR A 403 -25.82 5.27 9.63
CA THR A 403 -26.36 6.63 9.61
C THR A 403 -26.57 7.12 8.17
N ARG A 404 -25.61 6.88 7.27
CA ARG A 404 -25.74 7.23 5.84
C ARG A 404 -26.74 6.37 5.10
N ASN A 405 -26.91 5.11 5.48
CA ASN A 405 -27.98 4.28 4.94
C ASN A 405 -29.38 4.87 5.25
N GLN A 406 -29.54 5.52 6.40
CA GLN A 406 -30.81 6.13 6.83
C GLN A 406 -31.00 7.57 6.33
N ASP A 407 -29.97 8.20 5.76
CA ASP A 407 -30.03 9.59 5.29
C ASP A 407 -30.79 9.72 3.97
N ASN A 408 -32.03 10.21 4.03
CA ASN A 408 -32.88 10.44 2.86
C ASN A 408 -32.34 11.50 1.88
N GLY A 409 -31.35 12.30 2.27
CA GLY A 409 -30.64 13.22 1.37
C GLY A 409 -29.68 12.53 0.41
N LEU A 410 -29.35 11.25 0.63
CA LEU A 410 -28.43 10.49 -0.22
C LEU A 410 -29.15 9.64 -1.28
N PRO A 411 -28.58 9.48 -2.49
CA PRO A 411 -29.12 8.58 -3.50
C PRO A 411 -29.27 7.14 -2.99
N THR A 412 -30.31 6.43 -3.43
CA THR A 412 -30.58 5.03 -3.01
C THR A 412 -29.39 4.10 -3.26
N LYS A 413 -28.65 4.28 -4.37
CA LYS A 413 -27.43 3.51 -4.66
C LYS A 413 -26.36 3.68 -3.57
N ALA A 414 -26.13 4.89 -3.09
CA ALA A 414 -25.21 5.19 -1.99
C ALA A 414 -25.67 4.54 -0.67
N ARG A 415 -26.96 4.66 -0.35
CA ARG A 415 -27.55 4.12 0.89
C ARG A 415 -27.44 2.59 0.95
N VAL A 416 -27.77 1.91 -0.14
CA VAL A 416 -27.65 0.44 -0.25
C VAL A 416 -26.19 0.01 -0.16
N ALA A 417 -25.27 0.71 -0.82
CA ALA A 417 -23.84 0.42 -0.72
C ALA A 417 -23.34 0.55 0.73
N CYS A 418 -23.72 1.62 1.46
CA CYS A 418 -23.34 1.80 2.86
C CYS A 418 -23.80 0.63 3.73
N PHE A 419 -25.04 0.16 3.54
CA PHE A 419 -25.57 -0.98 4.29
C PHE A 419 -24.79 -2.26 3.98
N ASN A 420 -24.53 -2.56 2.71
CA ASN A 420 -23.77 -3.73 2.31
C ASN A 420 -22.34 -3.72 2.89
N ILE A 421 -21.69 -2.56 2.90
CA ILE A 421 -20.36 -2.39 3.49
C ILE A 421 -20.43 -2.55 5.02
N ALA A 422 -21.47 -2.05 5.68
CA ALA A 422 -21.65 -2.24 7.12
C ALA A 422 -21.77 -3.74 7.48
N LEU A 423 -22.51 -4.51 6.70
CA LEU A 423 -22.60 -5.97 6.88
C LEU A 423 -21.25 -6.65 6.66
N LEU A 424 -20.49 -6.22 5.66
CA LEU A 424 -19.15 -6.74 5.39
C LEU A 424 -18.18 -6.45 6.56
N VAL A 425 -18.23 -5.24 7.12
CA VAL A 425 -17.47 -4.84 8.32
C VAL A 425 -17.79 -5.72 9.52
N LEU A 426 -19.09 -5.92 9.81
CA LEU A 426 -19.53 -6.80 10.89
C LEU A 426 -19.05 -8.23 10.67
N SER A 427 -19.27 -8.76 9.46
CA SER A 427 -18.90 -10.12 9.10
C SER A 427 -17.41 -10.38 9.26
N HIS A 428 -16.57 -9.47 8.75
CA HIS A 428 -15.10 -9.56 8.83
C HIS A 428 -14.62 -9.45 10.28
N THR A 429 -15.19 -8.52 11.05
CA THR A 429 -14.81 -8.32 12.46
C THR A 429 -15.14 -9.55 13.29
N LEU A 430 -16.36 -10.08 13.15
CA LEU A 430 -16.78 -11.31 13.85
C LEU A 430 -15.92 -12.51 13.47
N GLU A 431 -15.52 -12.63 12.20
CA GLU A 431 -14.60 -13.67 11.75
C GLU A 431 -13.24 -13.56 12.44
N ASN A 432 -12.66 -12.36 12.47
CA ASN A 432 -11.36 -12.13 13.09
C ASN A 432 -11.39 -12.44 14.59
N LEU A 433 -12.46 -12.05 15.29
CA LEU A 433 -12.66 -12.39 16.70
C LEU A 433 -12.89 -13.90 16.94
N SER A 434 -13.37 -14.63 15.93
CA SER A 434 -13.66 -16.07 16.01
C SER A 434 -12.51 -16.98 15.54
N LYS A 435 -11.46 -16.44 14.92
CA LYS A 435 -10.30 -17.20 14.41
C LYS A 435 -9.50 -17.86 15.54
N GLU A 436 -9.49 -17.26 16.71
CA GLU A 436 -8.62 -17.64 17.83
C GLU A 436 -9.36 -18.53 18.83
N ARG A 437 -9.17 -19.86 18.70
CA ARG A 437 -9.91 -20.87 19.48
C ARG A 437 -9.20 -21.36 20.74
N THR A 438 -8.06 -20.77 21.11
CA THR A 438 -7.30 -21.20 22.28
C THR A 438 -7.47 -20.25 23.46
N PHE A 439 -7.40 -20.78 24.68
CA PHE A 439 -7.48 -20.00 25.91
C PHE A 439 -6.47 -18.84 25.97
N ALA A 440 -5.27 -19.02 25.39
CA ALA A 440 -4.20 -18.03 25.43
C ALA A 440 -4.44 -16.82 24.50
N THR A 441 -5.27 -17.01 23.47
CA THR A 441 -5.53 -16.01 22.42
C THR A 441 -6.94 -15.42 22.52
N PHE A 442 -7.79 -15.94 23.41
CA PHE A 442 -9.16 -15.43 23.55
C PHE A 442 -9.19 -13.96 23.97
N VAL A 443 -9.90 -13.13 23.18
CA VAL A 443 -10.00 -11.67 23.36
C VAL A 443 -10.72 -11.22 24.64
N GLY A 444 -11.34 -12.15 25.36
CA GLY A 444 -12.08 -11.90 26.59
C GLY A 444 -13.58 -11.71 26.38
N THR A 445 -14.36 -11.96 27.44
CA THR A 445 -15.83 -11.93 27.40
C THR A 445 -16.40 -10.53 27.20
N ALA A 446 -15.72 -9.48 27.68
CA ALA A 446 -16.16 -8.09 27.51
C ALA A 446 -16.19 -7.68 26.03
N VAL A 447 -15.09 -7.94 25.30
CA VAL A 447 -14.98 -7.65 23.86
C VAL A 447 -16.05 -8.40 23.05
N VAL A 448 -16.34 -9.65 23.42
CA VAL A 448 -17.42 -10.43 22.81
C VAL A 448 -18.79 -9.81 23.10
N SER A 449 -19.09 -9.48 24.37
CA SER A 449 -20.37 -8.86 24.74
C SER A 449 -20.60 -7.55 23.98
N ASP A 450 -19.60 -6.66 23.96
CA ASP A 450 -19.68 -5.38 23.26
C ASP A 450 -19.95 -5.54 21.76
N MET A 451 -19.37 -6.59 21.15
CA MET A 451 -19.57 -6.91 19.74
C MET A 451 -20.97 -7.48 19.47
N LEU A 452 -21.47 -8.36 20.33
CA LEU A 452 -22.83 -8.91 20.23
C LEU A 452 -23.89 -7.83 20.45
N ASP A 453 -23.64 -6.89 21.36
CA ASP A 453 -24.50 -5.72 21.56
C ASP A 453 -24.55 -4.82 20.32
N LEU A 454 -23.42 -4.62 19.62
CA LEU A 454 -23.40 -3.90 18.35
C LEU A 454 -24.23 -4.60 17.27
N VAL A 455 -24.15 -5.93 17.16
CA VAL A 455 -24.98 -6.69 16.21
C VAL A 455 -26.45 -6.60 16.58
N LYS A 456 -26.78 -6.71 17.87
CA LYS A 456 -28.14 -6.58 18.42
C LYS A 456 -28.77 -5.25 18.03
N ASP A 457 -28.04 -4.14 18.12
CA ASP A 457 -28.54 -2.81 17.75
C ASP A 457 -29.01 -2.73 16.29
N HIS A 458 -28.50 -3.61 15.42
CA HIS A 458 -28.81 -3.66 13.99
C HIS A 458 -29.55 -4.93 13.54
N VAL A 459 -29.91 -5.81 14.47
CA VAL A 459 -30.47 -7.15 14.17
C VAL A 459 -31.74 -7.10 13.31
N LYS A 460 -32.61 -6.10 13.53
CA LYS A 460 -33.85 -5.94 12.75
C LYS A 460 -33.57 -5.69 11.27
N ALA A 461 -32.57 -4.86 10.97
CA ALA A 461 -32.17 -4.54 9.61
C ALA A 461 -31.51 -5.76 8.94
N ILE A 462 -30.62 -6.46 9.67
CA ILE A 462 -29.95 -7.68 9.19
C ILE A 462 -30.98 -8.76 8.85
N VAL A 463 -31.92 -9.03 9.76
CA VAL A 463 -32.98 -10.03 9.57
C VAL A 463 -33.89 -9.67 8.39
N SER A 464 -34.19 -8.39 8.20
CA SER A 464 -35.14 -7.96 7.16
C SER A 464 -34.75 -8.42 5.75
N ILE A 465 -33.44 -8.46 5.46
CA ILE A 465 -32.92 -8.89 4.16
C ILE A 465 -32.71 -10.41 4.05
N THR A 466 -32.81 -11.14 5.16
CA THR A 466 -32.76 -12.61 5.16
C THR A 466 -34.14 -13.25 5.10
N LYS A 467 -35.21 -12.45 5.13
CA LYS A 467 -36.59 -12.93 5.11
C LYS A 467 -36.95 -13.63 3.80
N ASN A 468 -37.69 -14.73 3.91
CA ASN A 468 -38.18 -15.60 2.84
C ASN A 468 -37.07 -16.27 2.01
N LEU A 469 -35.82 -16.31 2.52
CA LEU A 469 -34.72 -16.99 1.84
C LEU A 469 -34.72 -18.49 2.16
N LYS A 470 -34.93 -19.31 1.11
CA LYS A 470 -34.82 -20.77 1.22
C LYS A 470 -33.37 -21.22 1.13
N ASN A 471 -32.63 -20.68 0.15
CA ASN A 471 -31.20 -20.92 0.00
C ASN A 471 -30.39 -19.61 0.11
N PRO A 472 -29.12 -19.67 0.53
CA PRO A 472 -28.26 -18.47 0.64
C PRO A 472 -28.05 -17.76 -0.70
N VAL A 473 -28.10 -18.51 -1.80
CA VAL A 473 -27.93 -18.00 -3.17
C VAL A 473 -29.10 -17.08 -3.57
N ASP A 474 -30.30 -17.31 -3.04
CA ASP A 474 -31.52 -16.58 -3.40
C ASP A 474 -31.47 -15.12 -2.93
N GLY A 475 -30.68 -14.82 -1.89
CA GLY A 475 -30.51 -13.46 -1.34
C GLY A 475 -29.40 -12.64 -1.97
N GLY A 476 -28.71 -13.17 -2.99
CA GLY A 476 -27.51 -12.56 -3.57
C GLY A 476 -26.39 -12.34 -2.53
N GLN A 477 -25.42 -11.50 -2.89
CA GLN A 477 -24.29 -11.18 -2.00
C GLN A 477 -24.73 -10.57 -0.66
N PRO A 478 -25.63 -9.56 -0.60
CA PRO A 478 -26.03 -8.95 0.68
C PRO A 478 -26.73 -9.94 1.62
N GLY A 479 -27.63 -10.77 1.10
CA GLY A 479 -28.33 -11.79 1.88
C GLY A 479 -27.35 -12.83 2.45
N LEU A 480 -26.39 -13.30 1.64
CA LEU A 480 -25.35 -14.22 2.10
C LEU A 480 -24.48 -13.60 3.20
N VAL A 481 -24.04 -12.35 3.05
CA VAL A 481 -23.22 -11.67 4.07
C VAL A 481 -24.02 -11.48 5.35
N ALA A 482 -25.31 -11.13 5.28
CA ALA A 482 -26.16 -11.01 6.46
C ALA A 482 -26.36 -12.34 7.20
N LEU A 483 -26.63 -13.42 6.47
CA LEU A 483 -26.67 -14.78 7.03
C LEU A 483 -25.35 -15.14 7.71
N THR A 484 -24.23 -14.78 7.10
CA THR A 484 -22.88 -14.98 7.65
C THR A 484 -22.65 -14.17 8.93
N VAL A 485 -23.13 -12.93 9.01
CA VAL A 485 -23.09 -12.12 10.24
C VAL A 485 -23.85 -12.83 11.36
N VAL A 486 -25.04 -13.38 11.07
CA VAL A 486 -25.83 -14.15 12.05
C VAL A 486 -25.06 -15.38 12.53
N GLU A 487 -24.60 -16.23 11.62
CA GLU A 487 -23.80 -17.42 11.95
C GLU A 487 -22.61 -17.08 12.83
N ARG A 488 -21.81 -16.09 12.43
CA ARG A 488 -20.57 -15.72 13.13
C ARG A 488 -20.83 -15.08 14.49
N SER A 489 -21.92 -14.33 14.64
CA SER A 489 -22.34 -13.78 15.94
C SER A 489 -22.68 -14.89 16.92
N ILE A 490 -23.47 -15.87 16.47
CA ILE A 490 -23.80 -17.04 17.27
C ILE A 490 -22.55 -17.87 17.59
N ALA A 491 -21.69 -18.10 16.60
CA ALA A 491 -20.44 -18.84 16.79
C ALA A 491 -19.52 -18.18 17.83
N LEU A 492 -19.44 -16.84 17.84
CA LEU A 492 -18.63 -16.08 18.78
C LEU A 492 -19.18 -16.19 20.21
N ASP A 493 -20.50 -16.11 20.40
CA ASP A 493 -21.14 -16.32 21.71
C ASP A 493 -20.89 -17.75 22.21
N CYS A 494 -21.05 -18.75 21.34
CA CYS A 494 -20.80 -20.15 21.65
C CYS A 494 -19.32 -20.42 21.99
N LEU A 495 -18.39 -19.71 21.34
CA LEU A 495 -16.96 -19.76 21.66
C LEU A 495 -16.72 -19.18 23.07
N ALA A 496 -17.31 -18.03 23.41
CA ALA A 496 -17.19 -17.45 24.75
C ALA A 496 -17.73 -18.39 25.83
N LEU A 497 -18.85 -19.09 25.58
CA LEU A 497 -19.38 -20.13 26.47
C LEU A 497 -18.41 -21.30 26.64
N SER A 498 -17.80 -21.76 25.54
CA SER A 498 -16.80 -22.83 25.55
C SER A 498 -15.57 -22.46 26.39
N MET A 499 -15.06 -21.24 26.24
CA MET A 499 -13.91 -20.74 26.99
C MET A 499 -14.23 -20.56 28.49
N ARG A 500 -15.46 -20.15 28.83
CA ARG A 500 -15.92 -20.11 30.23
C ARG A 500 -15.92 -21.49 30.87
N ARG A 501 -16.39 -22.52 30.16
CA ARG A 501 -16.36 -23.91 30.63
C ARG A 501 -14.94 -24.38 30.89
N GLU A 502 -14.00 -24.12 29.98
CA GLU A 502 -12.59 -24.44 30.18
C GLU A 502 -11.98 -23.73 31.39
N SER A 503 -12.33 -22.45 31.60
CA SER A 503 -11.91 -21.68 32.79
C SER A 503 -12.37 -22.33 34.09
N ILE A 504 -13.61 -22.81 34.12
CA ILE A 504 -14.21 -23.51 35.27
C ILE A 504 -13.48 -24.82 35.55
N HIS A 505 -13.25 -25.64 34.52
CA HIS A 505 -12.50 -26.90 34.67
C HIS A 505 -11.06 -26.68 35.13
N ALA A 506 -10.44 -25.56 34.73
CA ALA A 506 -9.10 -25.17 35.15
C ALA A 506 -9.04 -24.50 36.54
N GLY A 507 -10.18 -24.36 37.25
CA GLY A 507 -10.24 -23.74 38.57
C GLY A 507 -9.91 -22.24 38.59
N LYS A 508 -10.01 -21.56 37.44
CA LYS A 508 -9.73 -20.11 37.34
C LYS A 508 -10.96 -19.30 37.75
N PRO A 509 -10.79 -18.18 38.48
CA PRO A 509 -11.91 -17.32 38.85
C PRO A 509 -12.55 -16.71 37.60
N ILE A 510 -13.88 -16.86 37.48
CA ILE A 510 -14.68 -16.24 36.43
C ILE A 510 -14.83 -14.76 36.77
N ARG A 511 -14.27 -13.86 35.95
CA ARG A 511 -14.52 -12.42 36.09
C ARG A 511 -15.92 -12.08 35.57
N ASN A 512 -16.69 -11.41 36.44
CA ASN A 512 -18.07 -10.90 36.38
C ASN A 512 -18.95 -11.07 35.13
N THR A 513 -20.22 -11.27 35.47
CA THR A 513 -21.40 -11.70 34.72
C THR A 513 -22.20 -10.54 34.12
N ASP A 514 -21.96 -10.21 32.86
CA ASP A 514 -22.97 -9.52 32.06
C ASP A 514 -23.36 -10.45 30.91
N GLY A 515 -24.37 -11.29 31.17
CA GLY A 515 -24.97 -12.21 30.19
C GLY A 515 -26.16 -11.61 29.43
N THR A 516 -26.41 -10.30 29.58
CA THR A 516 -27.66 -9.66 29.13
C THR A 516 -27.69 -9.36 27.64
N GLY A 517 -26.53 -9.11 27.00
CA GLY A 517 -26.45 -8.77 25.57
C GLY A 517 -26.77 -9.93 24.62
N SER A 518 -26.29 -11.14 24.93
CA SER A 518 -26.46 -12.30 24.06
C SER A 518 -27.90 -12.82 24.06
N GLU A 519 -28.58 -12.88 25.20
CA GLU A 519 -29.97 -13.37 25.29
C GLU A 519 -30.93 -12.55 24.41
N ALA A 520 -30.81 -11.22 24.42
CA ALA A 520 -31.63 -10.34 23.60
C ALA A 520 -31.41 -10.57 22.09
N LEU A 521 -30.15 -10.80 21.68
CA LEU A 521 -29.80 -11.13 20.30
C LEU A 521 -30.42 -12.48 19.89
N TRP A 522 -30.27 -13.52 20.71
CA TRP A 522 -30.86 -14.83 20.50
C TRP A 522 -32.38 -14.77 20.34
N ASN A 523 -33.05 -14.09 21.27
CA ASN A 523 -34.50 -13.92 21.24
C ASN A 523 -34.97 -13.19 19.97
N ALA A 524 -34.26 -12.15 19.55
CA ALA A 524 -34.57 -11.43 18.31
C ALA A 524 -34.42 -12.31 17.06
N LEU A 525 -33.36 -13.12 16.99
CA LEU A 525 -33.11 -14.02 15.86
C LEU A 525 -34.11 -15.18 15.82
N ILE A 526 -34.43 -15.81 16.95
CA ILE A 526 -35.40 -16.91 17.02
C ILE A 526 -36.81 -16.42 16.69
N SER A 527 -37.19 -15.24 17.21
CA SER A 527 -38.49 -14.63 16.92
C SER A 527 -38.65 -14.23 15.45
N ALA A 528 -37.54 -14.04 14.74
CA ALA A 528 -37.54 -13.68 13.33
C ALA A 528 -37.77 -14.86 12.38
N ILE A 529 -37.65 -16.11 12.85
CA ILE A 529 -37.82 -17.31 12.01
C ILE A 529 -39.31 -17.60 11.78
N ASP A 530 -39.75 -17.44 10.53
CA ASP A 530 -41.09 -17.78 10.07
C ASP A 530 -41.07 -18.89 8.99
N TYR A 531 -42.25 -19.30 8.51
CA TYR A 531 -42.43 -20.26 7.42
C TYR A 531 -41.85 -19.71 6.11
N GLY A 532 -40.63 -20.15 5.77
CA GLY A 532 -39.91 -19.72 4.56
C GLY A 532 -38.45 -19.35 4.80
N ASP A 533 -38.07 -19.08 6.04
CA ASP A 533 -36.73 -18.61 6.44
C ASP A 533 -35.72 -19.76 6.66
N GLN A 534 -35.68 -20.73 5.74
CA GLN A 534 -34.83 -21.92 5.89
C GLN A 534 -33.34 -21.58 5.94
N ALA A 535 -32.90 -20.57 5.17
CA ALA A 535 -31.51 -20.14 5.17
C ALA A 535 -31.10 -19.52 6.52
N LEU A 536 -31.96 -18.67 7.12
CA LEU A 536 -31.71 -18.05 8.43
C LEU A 536 -31.60 -19.12 9.53
N ALA A 537 -32.55 -20.05 9.57
CA ALA A 537 -32.52 -21.16 10.54
C ALA A 537 -31.26 -22.02 10.39
N THR A 538 -30.84 -22.30 9.15
CA THR A 538 -29.62 -23.05 8.86
C THR A 538 -28.36 -22.35 9.37
N TYR A 539 -28.22 -21.04 9.14
CA TYR A 539 -27.03 -20.29 9.57
C TYR A 539 -26.96 -20.10 11.08
N ILE A 540 -28.11 -19.98 11.77
CA ILE A 540 -28.16 -20.02 13.24
C ILE A 540 -27.63 -21.38 13.74
N LEU A 541 -28.11 -22.49 13.16
CA LEU A 541 -27.65 -23.83 13.52
C LEU A 541 -26.15 -24.04 13.24
N LEU A 542 -25.64 -23.54 12.11
CA LEU A 542 -24.21 -23.61 11.81
C LEU A 542 -23.37 -22.90 12.87
N GLY A 543 -23.82 -21.73 13.35
CA GLY A 543 -23.17 -21.00 14.43
C GLY A 543 -23.09 -21.79 15.75
N THR A 544 -24.07 -22.64 16.05
CA THR A 544 -24.09 -23.46 17.28
C THR A 544 -23.13 -24.65 17.28
N ARG A 545 -22.37 -24.88 16.20
CA ARG A 545 -21.58 -26.11 16.03
C ARG A 545 -20.57 -26.36 17.15
N SER A 546 -19.99 -25.31 17.75
CA SER A 546 -19.06 -25.45 18.88
C SER A 546 -19.72 -25.96 20.17
N LEU A 547 -21.05 -25.90 20.26
CA LEU A 547 -21.80 -26.41 21.41
C LEU A 547 -22.01 -27.93 21.38
N VAL A 548 -21.86 -28.54 20.20
CA VAL A 548 -22.07 -29.98 20.03
C VAL A 548 -21.03 -30.76 20.84
N GLY A 549 -21.48 -31.43 21.91
CA GLY A 549 -20.64 -32.22 22.80
C GLY A 549 -20.03 -31.45 23.98
N LEU A 550 -20.43 -30.20 24.23
CA LEU A 550 -19.99 -29.45 25.42
C LEU A 550 -20.50 -30.07 26.73
N GLU A 551 -21.69 -30.67 26.72
CA GLU A 551 -22.23 -31.44 27.84
C GLU A 551 -22.62 -32.85 27.39
N ARG A 552 -22.49 -33.81 28.30
CA ARG A 552 -23.15 -35.11 28.15
C ARG A 552 -24.62 -34.89 28.47
N PHE A 553 -25.52 -35.21 27.55
CA PHE A 553 -26.92 -35.36 27.90
C PHE A 553 -27.00 -36.41 29.01
N THR A 554 -27.33 -35.97 30.22
CA THR A 554 -27.52 -36.86 31.35
C THR A 554 -29.01 -37.17 31.39
N ASP A 555 -29.33 -38.46 31.30
CA ASP A 555 -30.68 -38.92 31.52
C ASP A 555 -31.05 -38.66 32.99
N ASN A 556 -32.10 -37.89 33.19
CA ASN A 556 -32.73 -37.47 34.45
C ASN A 556 -32.24 -36.16 35.10
N CYS A 557 -33.19 -35.22 35.06
CA CYS A 557 -33.29 -33.99 35.81
C CYS A 557 -33.13 -34.22 37.32
N ALA A 558 -32.08 -33.65 37.93
CA ALA A 558 -31.97 -33.18 39.32
C ALA A 558 -30.51 -33.27 39.81
N ILE A 559 -29.59 -32.55 39.16
CA ILE A 559 -28.29 -32.25 39.78
C ILE A 559 -28.31 -30.76 40.10
N MET A 560 -28.29 -30.42 41.40
CA MET A 560 -27.98 -29.05 41.81
C MET A 560 -26.54 -28.78 41.42
N LEU A 561 -26.37 -28.12 40.26
CA LEU A 561 -25.08 -27.60 39.84
C LEU A 561 -24.63 -26.51 40.83
N PRO A 562 -23.32 -26.42 41.16
CA PRO A 562 -22.79 -25.35 42.01
C PRO A 562 -23.19 -23.97 41.48
N GLU A 563 -23.30 -22.96 42.35
CA GLU A 563 -23.76 -21.60 41.99
C GLU A 563 -22.95 -20.98 40.83
N SER A 564 -21.67 -21.38 40.69
CA SER A 564 -20.76 -21.02 39.59
C SER A 564 -21.12 -21.59 38.21
N TRP A 565 -22.08 -22.51 38.13
CA TRP A 565 -22.59 -23.16 36.91
C TRP A 565 -23.99 -22.67 36.51
N SER A 566 -24.59 -21.75 37.27
CA SER A 566 -25.91 -21.16 36.98
C SER A 566 -26.01 -20.49 35.61
N VAL A 567 -24.89 -20.04 35.03
CA VAL A 567 -24.80 -19.41 33.70
C VAL A 567 -25.18 -20.38 32.56
N PHE A 568 -24.99 -21.70 32.74
CA PHE A 568 -25.34 -22.71 31.74
C PHE A 568 -26.84 -23.06 31.73
N ARG A 569 -27.61 -22.69 32.77
CA ARG A 569 -29.08 -22.85 32.77
C ARG A 569 -29.78 -22.02 31.70
N ILE A 570 -29.17 -20.93 31.22
CA ILE A 570 -29.78 -19.99 30.26
C ILE A 570 -29.57 -20.45 28.81
N SER A 571 -28.43 -21.08 28.49
CA SER A 571 -28.09 -21.43 27.10
C SER A 571 -28.89 -22.60 26.54
N ILE A 572 -29.19 -23.63 27.34
CA ILE A 572 -29.89 -24.84 26.87
C ILE A 572 -31.38 -24.58 26.50
N PRO A 573 -32.16 -23.82 27.30
CA PRO A 573 -33.53 -23.47 26.93
C PRO A 573 -33.65 -22.52 25.74
N LEU A 574 -32.64 -21.66 25.47
CA LEU A 574 -32.63 -20.75 24.32
C LEU A 574 -32.38 -21.48 22.99
N ILE A 575 -31.67 -22.61 23.02
CA ILE A 575 -31.33 -23.40 21.84
C ILE A 575 -32.46 -24.39 21.49
N TRP A 576 -33.16 -24.91 22.49
CA TRP A 576 -34.23 -25.91 22.32
C TRP A 576 -35.33 -25.51 21.31
N PRO A 577 -35.85 -24.26 21.27
CA PRO A 577 -36.83 -23.81 20.28
C PRO A 577 -36.41 -23.96 18.82
N VAL A 578 -35.10 -23.89 18.52
CA VAL A 578 -34.56 -24.07 17.15
C VAL A 578 -34.62 -25.54 16.75
N PHE A 579 -34.36 -26.45 17.70
CA PHE A 579 -34.44 -27.90 17.48
C PHE A 579 -35.86 -28.47 17.58
N SER A 580 -36.78 -27.79 18.26
CA SER A 580 -38.12 -28.30 18.59
C SER A 580 -39.23 -27.85 17.63
N ARG A 581 -38.93 -27.11 16.54
CA ARG A 581 -39.92 -26.75 15.50
C ARG A 581 -39.91 -27.80 14.36
N PRO A 582 -40.89 -28.72 14.30
CA PRO A 582 -40.84 -29.90 13.42
C PRO A 582 -40.95 -29.62 11.91
N HIS A 583 -41.27 -28.38 11.50
CA HIS A 583 -41.55 -28.05 10.09
C HIS A 583 -40.36 -27.43 9.32
N ILE A 584 -39.20 -27.19 9.96
CA ILE A 584 -38.03 -26.56 9.32
C ILE A 584 -37.13 -27.58 8.59
N LEU A 585 -37.28 -28.89 8.86
CA LEU A 585 -36.31 -29.92 8.46
C LEU A 585 -36.72 -30.82 7.28
N VAL A 586 -37.78 -30.52 6.53
CA VAL A 586 -38.21 -31.37 5.40
C VAL A 586 -38.24 -30.58 4.08
N SER A 587 -37.20 -30.76 3.26
CA SER A 587 -37.26 -30.54 1.81
C SER A 587 -36.55 -31.69 1.07
N PRO A 588 -37.15 -32.36 0.06
CA PRO A 588 -36.64 -33.61 -0.51
C PRO A 588 -35.56 -33.49 -1.61
N SER A 589 -34.96 -32.32 -1.84
CA SER A 589 -34.17 -32.11 -3.08
C SER A 589 -32.95 -31.18 -2.93
N SER A 590 -31.79 -31.71 -2.49
CA SER A 590 -30.40 -31.25 -2.79
C SER A 590 -29.34 -32.11 -2.04
N PRO A 591 -28.09 -32.32 -2.54
CA PRO A 591 -27.38 -33.60 -2.38
C PRO A 591 -26.41 -33.74 -1.18
N ARG A 592 -26.50 -34.92 -0.54
CA ARG A 592 -25.42 -35.80 -0.03
C ARG A 592 -24.23 -35.24 0.77
N LEU A 593 -24.36 -34.16 1.56
CA LEU A 593 -23.43 -33.87 2.66
C LEU A 593 -24.06 -33.84 4.06
N SER A 594 -25.39 -33.81 4.18
CA SER A 594 -26.12 -33.83 5.46
C SER A 594 -26.41 -35.23 6.02
N HIS A 595 -26.37 -36.27 5.20
CA HIS A 595 -26.84 -37.60 5.60
C HIS A 595 -25.90 -38.35 6.57
N ARG A 596 -24.60 -38.03 6.60
CA ARG A 596 -23.63 -38.76 7.43
C ARG A 596 -23.62 -38.26 8.88
N THR A 597 -23.75 -36.95 9.08
CA THR A 597 -23.82 -36.29 10.39
C THR A 597 -25.16 -36.54 11.08
N MET A 598 -26.28 -36.48 10.33
CA MET A 598 -27.60 -36.85 10.86
C MET A 598 -27.72 -38.35 11.19
N ARG A 599 -27.08 -39.25 10.43
CA ARG A 599 -27.08 -40.69 10.76
C ARG A 599 -26.28 -41.02 12.03
N LEU A 600 -25.27 -40.22 12.38
CA LEU A 600 -24.51 -40.38 13.63
C LEU A 600 -25.34 -39.95 14.84
N ALA A 601 -26.05 -38.82 14.75
CA ALA A 601 -26.97 -38.38 15.79
C ALA A 601 -28.16 -39.35 15.98
N ASN A 602 -28.71 -39.87 14.89
CA ASN A 602 -29.85 -40.81 14.95
C ASN A 602 -29.43 -42.25 15.33
N ARG A 603 -28.17 -42.65 15.10
CA ARG A 603 -27.61 -43.92 15.62
C ARG A 603 -27.33 -43.86 17.12
N GLN A 604 -26.89 -42.73 17.65
CA GLN A 604 -26.75 -42.56 19.11
C GLN A 604 -28.11 -42.59 19.82
N TRP A 605 -29.17 -42.11 19.18
CA TRP A 605 -30.51 -42.14 19.76
C TRP A 605 -31.09 -43.57 19.88
N LYS A 606 -30.85 -44.44 18.88
CA LYS A 606 -31.33 -45.85 18.92
C LYS A 606 -30.60 -46.75 19.92
N TYR A 607 -29.38 -46.40 20.35
CA TYR A 607 -28.62 -47.17 21.35
C TYR A 607 -28.97 -46.80 22.81
N SER A 608 -29.80 -45.78 23.03
CA SER A 608 -30.24 -45.36 24.38
C SER A 608 -31.56 -46.00 24.84
N ARG A 609 -32.12 -46.92 24.03
CA ARG A 609 -33.40 -47.61 24.33
C ARG A 609 -33.27 -49.14 24.50
N SER A 610 -32.05 -49.65 24.69
CA SER A 610 -31.78 -51.07 24.95
C SER A 610 -30.96 -51.25 26.20
#